data_AF-J3M9K1-F1
#
_entry.id   AF-J3M9K1-F1
#
_cell.length_a   1.000
_cell.length_b   1.000
_cell.length_c   1.000
_cell.angle_alpha   90.00
_cell.angle_beta   90.00
_cell.angle_gamma   90.00
#
_symmetry.space_group_name_H-M   'P 1'
#
loop_
_entity.id
_entity.type
_entity.pdbx_description
1 polymer ?
#
loop_
_entity_poly.entity_id
_entity_poly.type
_entity_poly.pdbx_seq_one_letter_code
_entity_poly.pdbx_strand_id
1 'polypeptide(L)'
;MLKLRETPIKISLDEVEPAKEIVKRFCTGAMSYGSISLEAHVSLAEAMNTLGGKSNTGEGGEQPCRMEPLPDGSKNPRISAVKQVANGRFGVSIYYLTNAVEVQIKMAQGAKPGEGGALPGHKVIGDIAVTRNSTAGVGLISPPPHHDIYSIEDLAQLIHDLKNANPGARISVKLVSEAGVGIVASGVVKGQSVSN
;
A
#
# COMPACT_ATOMS: atom_id res chain seq x y z
N MET A 1 5.06 22.80 21.15
CA MET A 1 3.84 22.55 20.35
C MET A 1 3.65 23.70 19.37
N LEU A 2 3.19 23.42 18.14
CA LEU A 2 3.06 24.41 17.06
C LEU A 2 1.66 25.05 17.04
N LYS A 3 1.55 26.28 16.56
CA LYS A 3 0.28 26.97 16.25
C LYS A 3 0.33 27.49 14.81
N LEU A 4 -0.79 27.44 14.10
CA LEU A 4 -0.92 28.12 12.81
C LEU A 4 -0.93 29.63 13.07
N ARG A 5 -0.06 30.37 12.38
CA ARG A 5 -0.07 31.83 12.40
C ARG A 5 -1.20 32.31 11.51
N GLU A 6 -2.10 33.12 12.03
CA GLU A 6 -3.16 33.72 11.23
C GLU A 6 -2.57 34.69 10.19
N THR A 7 -3.09 34.59 8.96
CA THR A 7 -2.81 35.54 7.90
C THR A 7 -3.81 36.70 7.99
N PRO A 8 -3.39 37.96 7.75
CA PRO A 8 -4.31 39.10 7.72
C PRO A 8 -5.28 39.03 6.54
N ILE A 9 -4.97 38.24 5.50
CA ILE A 9 -5.82 38.09 4.31
C ILE A 9 -6.65 36.82 4.47
N LYS A 10 -7.96 36.99 4.68
CA LYS A 10 -8.95 35.90 4.67
C LYS A 10 -9.60 35.84 3.30
N ILE A 11 -9.77 34.62 2.79
CA ILE A 11 -10.47 34.35 1.54
C ILE A 11 -11.85 33.77 1.84
N SER A 12 -12.78 33.88 0.88
CA SER A 12 -14.06 33.18 0.97
C SER A 12 -13.86 31.67 0.92
N LEU A 13 -14.75 30.90 1.56
CA LEU A 13 -14.76 29.44 1.42
C LEU A 13 -15.00 29.01 -0.03
N ASP A 14 -15.67 29.83 -0.83
CA ASP A 14 -15.93 29.56 -2.25
C ASP A 14 -14.65 29.63 -3.10
N GLU A 15 -13.59 30.29 -2.59
CA GLU A 15 -12.27 30.33 -3.23
C GLU A 15 -11.39 29.14 -2.82
N VAL A 16 -11.82 28.35 -1.82
CA VAL A 16 -11.12 27.15 -1.39
C VAL A 16 -11.41 26.01 -2.36
N GLU A 17 -10.39 25.19 -2.62
CA GLU A 17 -10.56 23.99 -3.44
C GLU A 17 -11.72 23.11 -2.93
N PRO A 18 -12.61 22.63 -3.81
CA PRO A 18 -13.74 21.80 -3.40
C PRO A 18 -13.32 20.52 -2.67
N ALA A 19 -14.10 20.10 -1.68
CA ALA A 19 -13.84 18.88 -0.91
C ALA A 19 -13.67 17.63 -1.79
N LYS A 20 -14.41 17.54 -2.91
CA LYS A 20 -14.31 16.45 -3.90
C LYS A 20 -12.94 16.37 -4.61
N GLU A 21 -12.19 17.45 -4.66
CA GLU A 21 -10.82 17.48 -5.21
C GLU A 21 -9.78 17.24 -4.10
N ILE A 22 -10.05 17.73 -2.88
CA ILE A 22 -9.20 17.47 -1.71
C ILE A 22 -9.17 15.97 -1.37
N VAL A 23 -10.32 15.29 -1.37
CA VAL A 23 -10.42 13.87 -0.99
C VAL A 23 -9.60 12.94 -1.89
N LYS A 24 -9.31 13.36 -3.14
CA LYS A 24 -8.44 12.59 -4.06
C LYS A 24 -6.99 12.48 -3.56
N ARG A 25 -6.58 13.37 -2.65
CA ARG A 25 -5.26 13.31 -1.98
C ARG A 25 -5.23 12.29 -0.84
N PHE A 26 -6.38 11.78 -0.43
CA PHE A 26 -6.47 10.88 0.71
C PHE A 26 -6.23 9.42 0.30
N CYS A 27 -5.51 8.71 1.16
CA CYS A 27 -5.29 7.29 1.06
C CYS A 27 -5.72 6.64 2.37
N THR A 28 -6.47 5.53 2.32
CA THR A 28 -6.66 4.74 3.53
C THR A 28 -5.34 4.07 3.94
N GLY A 29 -5.18 3.84 5.24
CA GLY A 29 -4.00 3.16 5.76
C GLY A 29 -3.86 1.74 5.18
N ALA A 30 -2.61 1.30 4.99
CA ALA A 30 -2.29 -0.06 4.58
C ALA A 30 -2.61 -1.05 5.72
N MET A 31 -3.77 -1.69 5.67
CA MET A 31 -4.26 -2.64 6.69
C MET A 31 -4.56 -3.98 6.01
N SER A 32 -3.83 -5.02 6.39
CA SER A 32 -3.89 -6.31 5.68
C SER A 32 -5.25 -7.01 5.82
N TYR A 33 -5.71 -7.65 4.75
CA TYR A 33 -6.72 -8.70 4.87
C TYR A 33 -6.22 -9.80 5.82
N GLY A 34 -6.99 -10.07 6.86
CA GLY A 34 -6.61 -10.92 7.99
C GLY A 34 -6.31 -10.12 9.25
N SER A 35 -5.73 -8.92 9.16
CA SER A 35 -5.71 -8.00 10.30
C SER A 35 -7.10 -7.39 10.53
N ILE A 36 -7.74 -6.96 9.45
CA ILE A 36 -9.15 -6.56 9.38
C ILE A 36 -9.94 -7.60 8.59
N SER A 37 -11.28 -7.60 8.75
CA SER A 37 -12.16 -8.51 8.02
C SER A 37 -12.24 -8.18 6.53
N LEU A 38 -12.77 -9.10 5.73
CA LEU A 38 -12.96 -8.88 4.29
C LEU A 38 -13.95 -7.72 4.05
N GLU A 39 -15.02 -7.66 4.83
CA GLU A 39 -16.05 -6.62 4.76
C GLU A 39 -15.42 -5.25 5.00
N ALA A 40 -14.64 -5.09 6.08
CA ALA A 40 -13.95 -3.84 6.36
C ALA A 40 -12.97 -3.47 5.24
N HIS A 41 -12.21 -4.44 4.74
CA HIS A 41 -11.22 -4.22 3.69
C HIS A 41 -11.88 -3.82 2.36
N VAL A 42 -12.99 -4.45 2.00
CA VAL A 42 -13.74 -4.16 0.78
C VAL A 42 -14.48 -2.84 0.88
N SER A 43 -15.11 -2.54 2.01
CA SER A 43 -15.80 -1.25 2.23
C SER A 43 -14.85 -0.06 2.08
N LEU A 44 -13.61 -0.18 2.56
CA LEU A 44 -12.59 0.86 2.35
C LEU A 44 -12.23 1.01 0.87
N ALA A 45 -12.14 -0.09 0.13
CA ALA A 45 -11.83 -0.04 -1.30
C ALA A 45 -12.96 0.59 -2.11
N GLU A 46 -14.20 0.13 -1.90
CA GLU A 46 -15.39 0.67 -2.55
C GLU A 46 -15.54 2.17 -2.27
N ALA A 47 -15.44 2.59 -1.00
CA ALA A 47 -15.55 3.99 -0.62
C ALA A 47 -14.49 4.87 -1.30
N MET A 48 -13.22 4.46 -1.28
CA MET A 48 -12.15 5.28 -1.87
C MET A 48 -12.23 5.32 -3.39
N ASN A 49 -12.64 4.24 -4.04
CA ASN A 49 -12.84 4.21 -5.49
C ASN A 49 -14.02 5.10 -5.90
N THR A 50 -15.09 5.16 -5.12
CA THR A 50 -16.21 6.10 -5.34
C THR A 50 -15.77 7.56 -5.15
N LEU A 51 -14.93 7.83 -4.16
CA LEU A 51 -14.45 9.19 -3.84
C LEU A 51 -13.30 9.67 -4.76
N GLY A 52 -12.70 8.78 -5.54
CA GLY A 52 -11.52 9.07 -6.37
C GLY A 52 -10.21 9.22 -5.57
N GLY A 53 -10.21 8.82 -4.30
CA GLY A 53 -8.98 8.65 -3.53
C GLY A 53 -8.43 7.23 -3.70
N LYS A 54 -7.59 6.78 -2.76
CA LYS A 54 -6.93 5.45 -2.89
C LYS A 54 -7.08 4.60 -1.63
N SER A 55 -7.32 3.31 -1.82
CA SER A 55 -7.24 2.30 -0.77
C SER A 55 -5.98 1.45 -0.90
N ASN A 56 -5.49 0.88 0.19
CA ASN A 56 -4.26 0.09 0.22
C ASN A 56 -4.49 -1.30 0.82
N THR A 57 -4.08 -2.33 0.08
CA THR A 57 -4.16 -3.77 0.43
C THR A 57 -3.54 -4.17 1.76
N GLY A 58 -2.56 -3.42 2.27
CA GLY A 58 -1.71 -3.94 3.32
C GLY A 58 -0.86 -5.15 2.86
N GLU A 59 -0.23 -5.83 3.81
CA GLU A 59 0.70 -6.93 3.52
C GLU A 59 0.03 -8.29 3.25
N GLY A 60 -1.31 -8.32 3.15
CA GLY A 60 -2.07 -9.58 3.19
C GLY A 60 -2.37 -10.20 1.83
N GLY A 61 -1.99 -9.52 0.75
CA GLY A 61 -2.46 -9.83 -0.60
C GLY A 61 -3.91 -9.38 -0.83
N GLU A 62 -4.40 -9.66 -2.03
CA GLU A 62 -5.77 -9.36 -2.44
C GLU A 62 -6.29 -10.48 -3.33
N GLN A 63 -7.51 -10.95 -3.08
CA GLN A 63 -8.10 -12.05 -3.85
C GLN A 63 -8.26 -11.69 -5.34
N PRO A 64 -7.96 -12.61 -6.28
CA PRO A 64 -8.10 -12.37 -7.72
C PRO A 64 -9.49 -11.88 -8.16
N CYS A 65 -10.56 -12.37 -7.54
CA CYS A 65 -11.94 -11.96 -7.86
C CYS A 65 -12.20 -10.45 -7.68
N ARG A 66 -11.39 -9.75 -6.86
CA ARG A 66 -11.48 -8.29 -6.69
C ARG A 66 -10.81 -7.51 -7.83
N MET A 67 -10.05 -8.19 -8.68
CA MET A 67 -9.36 -7.62 -9.84
C MET A 67 -10.01 -8.01 -11.17
N GLU A 68 -10.92 -8.98 -11.15
CA GLU A 68 -11.74 -9.36 -12.30
C GLU A 68 -12.73 -8.22 -12.64
N PRO A 69 -12.84 -7.81 -13.91
CA PRO A 69 -13.86 -6.84 -14.34
C PRO A 69 -15.28 -7.32 -14.02
N LEU A 70 -16.20 -6.37 -13.84
CA LEU A 70 -17.63 -6.67 -13.75
C LEU A 70 -18.17 -7.16 -15.12
N PRO A 71 -19.38 -7.77 -15.16
CA PRO A 71 -19.96 -8.26 -16.42
C PRO A 71 -20.13 -7.20 -17.52
N ASP A 72 -20.22 -5.92 -17.14
CA ASP A 72 -20.29 -4.78 -18.06
C ASP A 72 -18.91 -4.29 -18.55
N GLY A 73 -17.83 -4.96 -18.14
CA GLY A 73 -16.44 -4.62 -18.46
C GLY A 73 -15.83 -3.52 -17.58
N SER A 74 -16.60 -2.94 -16.65
CA SER A 74 -16.08 -1.92 -15.73
C SER A 74 -15.14 -2.52 -14.69
N LYS A 75 -14.26 -1.69 -14.11
CA LYS A 75 -13.37 -2.12 -13.04
C LYS A 75 -14.18 -2.46 -11.79
N ASN A 76 -13.82 -3.57 -11.15
CA ASN A 76 -14.45 -3.96 -9.89
C ASN A 76 -14.22 -2.89 -8.81
N PRO A 77 -15.27 -2.31 -8.22
CA PRO A 77 -15.13 -1.26 -7.21
C PRO A 77 -14.47 -1.75 -5.92
N ARG A 78 -14.36 -3.08 -5.74
CA ARG A 78 -13.71 -3.70 -4.59
C ARG A 78 -12.20 -3.76 -4.72
N ILE A 79 -11.61 -3.40 -5.85
CA ILE A 79 -10.16 -3.42 -6.04
C ILE A 79 -9.46 -2.36 -5.18
N SER A 80 -8.35 -2.70 -4.54
CA SER A 80 -7.52 -1.67 -3.88
C SER A 80 -6.60 -0.97 -4.88
N ALA A 81 -6.62 0.35 -4.95
CA ALA A 81 -5.76 1.09 -5.89
C ALA A 81 -4.26 0.91 -5.60
N VAL A 82 -3.89 0.80 -4.32
CA VAL A 82 -2.50 0.61 -3.88
C VAL A 82 -2.26 -0.83 -3.44
N LYS A 83 -1.27 -1.46 -4.06
CA LYS A 83 -0.84 -2.83 -3.80
C LYS A 83 0.46 -2.81 -3.01
N GLN A 84 0.51 -3.40 -1.81
CA GLN A 84 1.71 -3.39 -0.99
C GLN A 84 2.61 -4.58 -1.32
N VAL A 85 3.92 -4.35 -1.31
CA VAL A 85 4.98 -5.36 -1.37
C VAL A 85 5.78 -5.22 -0.07
N ALA A 86 5.61 -6.20 0.81
CA ALA A 86 6.31 -6.28 2.09
C ALA A 86 7.20 -7.52 2.14
N ASN A 87 8.13 -7.57 3.10
CA ASN A 87 9.08 -8.66 3.36
C ASN A 87 8.51 -10.09 3.18
N GLY A 88 7.32 -10.40 3.70
CA GLY A 88 6.71 -11.73 3.58
C GLY A 88 6.18 -12.10 2.19
N ARG A 89 6.07 -11.14 1.26
CA ARG A 89 5.53 -11.30 -0.12
C ARG A 89 4.18 -12.03 -0.21
N PHE A 90 3.40 -12.04 0.88
CA PHE A 90 2.11 -12.73 0.91
C PHE A 90 1.16 -12.19 -0.17
N GLY A 91 0.66 -13.10 -1.00
CA GLY A 91 -0.28 -12.78 -2.09
C GLY A 91 0.28 -11.88 -3.19
N VAL A 92 1.60 -11.66 -3.25
CA VAL A 92 2.24 -10.93 -4.34
C VAL A 92 2.39 -11.86 -5.54
N SER A 93 1.57 -11.61 -6.56
CA SER A 93 1.61 -12.31 -7.85
C SER A 93 1.70 -11.31 -9.00
N ILE A 94 2.03 -11.78 -10.21
CA ILE A 94 2.04 -10.88 -11.38
C ILE A 94 0.66 -10.26 -11.62
N TYR A 95 -0.42 -11.03 -11.47
CA TYR A 95 -1.80 -10.55 -11.61
C TYR A 95 -2.15 -9.49 -10.57
N TYR A 96 -1.64 -9.64 -9.34
CA TYR A 96 -1.77 -8.64 -8.28
C TYR A 96 -1.02 -7.33 -8.62
N LEU A 97 0.20 -7.42 -9.14
CA LEU A 97 1.03 -6.26 -9.48
C LEU A 97 0.52 -5.50 -10.70
N THR A 98 0.09 -6.19 -11.76
CA THR A 98 -0.42 -5.56 -13.00
C THR A 98 -1.74 -4.82 -12.80
N ASN A 99 -2.46 -5.13 -11.72
CA ASN A 99 -3.72 -4.47 -11.34
C ASN A 99 -3.53 -3.34 -10.31
N ALA A 100 -2.30 -2.91 -10.04
CA ALA A 100 -1.99 -1.78 -9.19
C ALA A 100 -2.08 -0.44 -9.96
N VAL A 101 -2.62 0.60 -9.32
CA VAL A 101 -2.37 2.00 -9.72
C VAL A 101 -1.06 2.48 -9.10
N GLU A 102 -0.77 2.02 -7.88
CA GLU A 102 0.47 2.28 -7.19
C GLU A 102 0.93 1.01 -6.46
N VAL A 103 2.22 0.71 -6.54
CA VAL A 103 2.85 -0.36 -5.76
C VAL A 103 3.64 0.28 -4.63
N GLN A 104 3.34 -0.09 -3.38
CA GLN A 104 4.02 0.42 -2.20
C GLN A 104 4.99 -0.61 -1.64
N ILE A 105 6.29 -0.34 -1.71
CA ILE A 105 7.33 -1.10 -1.01
C ILE A 105 7.29 -0.71 0.47
N LYS A 106 7.10 -1.69 1.35
CA LYS A 106 7.03 -1.45 2.80
C LYS A 106 8.35 -1.76 3.48
N MET A 107 9.19 -0.75 3.66
CA MET A 107 10.43 -0.93 4.45
C MET A 107 10.15 -1.08 5.94
N ALA A 108 9.22 -0.29 6.49
CA ALA A 108 8.89 -0.34 7.91
C ALA A 108 7.48 0.20 8.23
N GLN A 109 7.05 0.05 9.49
CA GLN A 109 5.84 0.68 10.02
C GLN A 109 6.09 1.31 11.39
N GLY A 110 5.43 2.45 11.66
CA GLY A 110 5.69 3.22 12.89
C GLY A 110 5.32 2.49 14.20
N ALA A 111 4.38 1.53 14.14
CA ALA A 111 3.97 0.78 15.34
C ALA A 111 5.02 -0.22 15.83
N LYS A 112 5.87 -0.71 14.93
CA LYS A 112 6.97 -1.63 15.24
C LYS A 112 8.08 -1.50 14.20
N PRO A 113 8.90 -0.44 14.30
CA PRO A 113 10.04 -0.25 13.42
C PRO A 113 11.06 -1.38 13.66
N GLY A 114 11.57 -1.99 12.59
CA GLY A 114 12.56 -3.06 12.69
C GLY A 114 12.00 -4.49 12.86
N GLU A 115 10.68 -4.67 12.80
CA GLU A 115 10.03 -5.99 12.81
C GLU A 115 9.15 -6.21 11.57
N GLY A 116 8.94 -7.49 11.22
CA GLY A 116 8.01 -7.88 10.17
C GLY A 116 6.55 -7.89 10.63
N GLY A 117 5.61 -8.02 9.68
CA GLY A 117 4.18 -8.24 9.98
C GLY A 117 3.95 -9.49 10.85
N ALA A 118 2.85 -9.50 11.61
CA ALA A 118 2.47 -10.65 12.42
C ALA A 118 0.96 -10.90 12.28
N LEU A 119 0.57 -12.15 12.00
CA LEU A 119 -0.81 -12.60 11.98
C LEU A 119 -0.95 -13.91 12.75
N PRO A 120 -1.75 -13.95 13.84
CA PRO A 120 -1.97 -15.17 14.62
C PRO A 120 -2.58 -16.29 13.79
N GLY A 121 -2.13 -17.54 14.01
CA GLY A 121 -2.51 -18.69 13.19
C GLY A 121 -4.02 -18.99 13.16
N HIS A 122 -4.74 -18.73 14.26
CA HIS A 122 -6.20 -18.90 14.30
C HIS A 122 -6.95 -17.94 13.36
N LYS A 123 -6.32 -16.85 12.90
CA LYS A 123 -6.86 -15.96 11.85
C LYS A 123 -6.43 -16.37 10.45
N VAL A 124 -5.44 -17.26 10.31
CA VAL A 124 -4.90 -17.75 9.04
C VAL A 124 -5.69 -18.99 8.64
N ILE A 125 -6.95 -18.80 8.29
CA ILE A 125 -7.87 -19.89 7.92
C ILE A 125 -8.63 -19.53 6.65
N GLY A 126 -9.13 -20.56 5.96
CA GLY A 126 -9.92 -20.43 4.73
C GLY A 126 -9.26 -19.49 3.72
N ASP A 127 -10.03 -18.50 3.28
CA ASP A 127 -9.64 -17.51 2.28
C ASP A 127 -8.38 -16.71 2.63
N ILE A 128 -8.08 -16.47 3.91
CA ILE A 128 -6.86 -15.77 4.31
C ILE A 128 -5.63 -16.63 4.02
N ALA A 129 -5.70 -17.93 4.34
CA ALA A 129 -4.61 -18.86 4.08
C ALA A 129 -4.35 -19.00 2.57
N VAL A 130 -5.44 -19.10 1.78
CA VAL A 130 -5.40 -19.17 0.32
C VAL A 130 -4.81 -17.89 -0.29
N THR A 131 -5.29 -16.71 0.10
CA THR A 131 -4.82 -15.42 -0.43
C THR A 131 -3.33 -15.22 -0.20
N ARG A 132 -2.79 -15.75 0.91
CA ARG A 132 -1.38 -15.63 1.28
C ARG A 132 -0.51 -16.77 0.79
N ASN A 133 -1.07 -17.76 0.10
CA ASN A 133 -0.39 -19.01 -0.27
C ASN A 133 0.29 -19.67 0.94
N SER A 134 -0.41 -19.73 2.06
CA SER A 134 0.12 -20.17 3.36
C SER A 134 -0.64 -21.35 3.94
N THR A 135 -0.06 -22.03 4.92
CA THR A 135 -0.68 -23.16 5.61
C THR A 135 -1.74 -22.70 6.61
N ALA A 136 -2.96 -23.22 6.49
CA ALA A 136 -4.05 -22.89 7.41
C ALA A 136 -3.72 -23.27 8.86
N GLY A 137 -4.09 -22.40 9.81
CA GLY A 137 -3.84 -22.56 11.25
C GLY A 137 -2.43 -22.17 11.71
N VAL A 138 -1.49 -21.94 10.79
CA VAL A 138 -0.10 -21.59 11.13
C VAL A 138 0.04 -20.07 11.25
N GLY A 139 0.67 -19.61 12.34
CA GLY A 139 0.95 -18.19 12.53
C GLY A 139 1.94 -17.66 11.50
N LEU A 140 1.70 -16.46 10.99
CA LEU A 140 2.56 -15.81 10.00
C LEU A 140 3.32 -14.67 10.67
N ILE A 141 4.64 -14.85 10.80
CA ILE A 141 5.57 -13.80 11.23
C ILE A 141 6.47 -13.54 10.03
N SER A 142 6.38 -12.35 9.44
CA SER A 142 7.25 -11.99 8.32
C SER A 142 8.68 -11.76 8.82
N PRO A 143 9.70 -12.07 8.01
CA PRO A 143 11.08 -11.68 8.30
C PRO A 143 11.17 -10.17 8.51
N PRO A 144 12.02 -9.65 9.42
CA PRO A 144 12.16 -8.21 9.56
C PRO A 144 12.61 -7.49 8.28
N PRO A 145 13.70 -7.91 7.59
CA PRO A 145 14.11 -7.27 6.34
C PRO A 145 13.38 -7.85 5.12
N HIS A 146 13.34 -7.08 4.04
CA HIS A 146 13.17 -7.62 2.70
C HIS A 146 14.43 -8.41 2.33
N HIS A 147 14.30 -9.70 1.99
CA HIS A 147 15.46 -10.55 1.69
C HIS A 147 16.12 -10.24 0.33
N ASP A 148 15.53 -9.35 -0.44
CA ASP A 148 15.99 -8.81 -1.71
C ASP A 148 16.37 -7.32 -1.59
N ILE A 149 16.51 -6.78 -0.38
CA ILE A 149 16.95 -5.40 -0.13
C ILE A 149 17.93 -5.36 1.04
N TYR A 150 19.23 -5.41 0.75
CA TYR A 150 20.30 -5.25 1.74
C TYR A 150 21.07 -3.93 1.57
N SER A 151 20.84 -3.22 0.48
CA SER A 151 21.47 -1.94 0.14
C SER A 151 20.49 -1.00 -0.58
N ILE A 152 20.94 0.21 -0.91
CA ILE A 152 20.10 1.17 -1.65
C ILE A 152 19.96 0.78 -3.13
N GLU A 153 20.99 0.15 -3.69
CA GLU A 153 21.02 -0.40 -5.03
C GLU A 153 20.09 -1.61 -5.16
N ASP A 154 19.96 -2.45 -4.13
CA ASP A 154 18.99 -3.54 -4.13
C ASP A 154 17.54 -3.00 -4.13
N LEU A 155 17.28 -1.91 -3.37
CA LEU A 155 15.98 -1.23 -3.45
C LEU A 155 15.73 -0.68 -4.86
N ALA A 156 16.74 -0.10 -5.50
CA ALA A 156 16.63 0.37 -6.88
C ALA A 156 16.33 -0.78 -7.86
N GLN A 157 16.93 -1.97 -7.64
CA GLN A 157 16.63 -3.16 -8.42
C GLN A 157 15.18 -3.60 -8.23
N LEU A 158 14.68 -3.66 -7.00
CA LEU A 158 13.26 -4.00 -6.77
C LEU A 158 12.32 -2.97 -7.42
N ILE A 159 12.66 -1.68 -7.36
CA ILE A 159 11.88 -0.63 -8.06
C ILE A 159 11.86 -0.89 -9.57
N HIS A 160 13.01 -1.24 -10.16
CA HIS A 160 13.12 -1.61 -11.56
C HIS A 160 12.24 -2.81 -11.92
N ASP A 161 12.30 -3.88 -11.12
CA ASP A 161 11.52 -5.09 -11.33
C ASP A 161 10.01 -4.82 -11.26
N LEU A 162 9.56 -4.02 -10.28
CA LEU A 162 8.15 -3.65 -10.13
C LEU A 162 7.64 -2.78 -11.28
N LYS A 163 8.47 -1.87 -11.80
CA LYS A 163 8.14 -1.08 -13.00
C LYS A 163 8.09 -1.95 -14.26
N ASN A 164 8.94 -2.96 -14.37
CA ASN A 164 8.87 -3.93 -15.47
C ASN A 164 7.61 -4.80 -15.38
N ALA A 165 7.22 -5.19 -14.17
CA ALA A 165 5.98 -5.95 -13.93
C ALA A 165 4.73 -5.11 -14.23
N ASN A 166 4.74 -3.81 -13.91
CA ASN A 166 3.65 -2.89 -14.23
C ASN A 166 4.18 -1.49 -14.58
N PRO A 167 4.40 -1.20 -15.87
CA PRO A 167 4.91 0.10 -16.31
C PRO A 167 3.99 1.29 -16.02
N GLY A 168 2.69 1.03 -15.82
CA GLY A 168 1.69 2.06 -15.52
C GLY A 168 1.57 2.39 -14.03
N ALA A 169 2.15 1.59 -13.14
CA ALA A 169 2.06 1.82 -11.70
C ALA A 169 3.10 2.82 -11.21
N ARG A 170 2.66 3.71 -10.33
CA ARG A 170 3.58 4.50 -9.51
C ARG A 170 4.23 3.60 -8.45
N ILE A 171 5.47 3.90 -8.07
CA ILE A 171 6.12 3.22 -6.94
C ILE A 171 6.18 4.17 -5.74
N SER A 172 5.84 3.68 -4.56
CA SER A 172 6.08 4.40 -3.30
C SER A 172 6.85 3.55 -2.30
N VAL A 173 7.64 4.20 -1.46
CA VAL A 173 8.43 3.52 -0.43
C VAL A 173 7.99 4.03 0.93
N LYS A 174 7.47 3.13 1.78
CA LYS A 174 7.01 3.46 3.12
C LYS A 174 8.15 3.32 4.12
N LEU A 175 8.65 4.47 4.58
CA LEU A 175 9.67 4.61 5.62
C LEU A 175 9.04 4.96 6.98
N VAL A 176 9.82 4.84 8.05
CA VAL A 176 9.47 5.35 9.38
C VAL A 176 10.35 6.56 9.68
N SER A 177 9.78 7.56 10.36
CA SER A 177 10.51 8.76 10.73
C SER A 177 11.51 8.45 11.84
N GLU A 178 12.78 8.73 11.55
CA GLU A 178 13.90 8.66 12.48
C GLU A 178 14.95 9.70 12.05
N ALA A 179 15.85 10.09 12.96
CA ALA A 179 17.00 10.90 12.60
C ALA A 179 17.78 10.21 11.45
N GLY A 180 18.05 10.94 10.37
CA GLY A 180 18.70 10.40 9.18
C GLY A 180 17.77 9.89 8.07
N VAL A 181 16.45 9.84 8.28
CA VAL A 181 15.49 9.41 7.24
C VAL A 181 15.59 10.26 5.95
N GLY A 182 16.00 11.52 6.05
CA GLY A 182 16.22 12.39 4.89
C GLY A 182 17.33 11.91 3.96
N ILE A 183 18.40 11.30 4.51
CA ILE A 183 19.49 10.72 3.71
C ILE A 183 18.98 9.50 2.95
N VAL A 184 18.24 8.63 3.65
CA VAL A 184 17.60 7.45 3.04
C VAL A 184 16.62 7.88 1.95
N ALA A 185 15.78 8.89 2.21
CA ALA A 185 14.84 9.42 1.23
C ALA A 185 15.52 9.94 -0.04
N SER A 186 16.69 10.59 0.08
CA SER A 186 17.49 11.00 -1.08
C SER A 186 17.94 9.80 -1.92
N GLY A 187 18.41 8.73 -1.26
CA GLY A 187 18.76 7.48 -1.93
C GLY A 187 17.56 6.85 -2.65
N VAL A 188 16.40 6.80 -1.99
CA VAL A 188 15.14 6.24 -2.55
C VAL A 188 14.74 6.96 -3.85
N VAL A 189 14.81 8.30 -3.85
CA VAL A 189 14.49 9.09 -5.05
C VAL A 189 15.48 8.80 -6.18
N LYS A 190 16.78 8.66 -5.88
CA LYS A 190 17.80 8.29 -6.86
C LYS A 190 17.63 6.87 -7.40
N GLY A 191 17.05 5.96 -6.61
CA GLY A 191 16.63 4.62 -7.03
C GLY A 191 15.40 4.61 -7.95
N GLN A 192 15.00 5.76 -8.49
CA GLN A 192 13.88 5.93 -9.42
C GLN A 192 12.50 5.61 -8.82
N SER A 193 12.30 5.77 -7.51
CA SER A 193 10.96 5.61 -6.93
C SER A 193 9.95 6.64 -7.46
N VAL A 194 10.43 7.77 -7.98
CA VAL A 194 9.61 8.80 -8.61
C VAL A 194 9.54 8.50 -10.12
N SER A 195 8.33 8.45 -10.66
CA SER A 195 8.10 8.39 -12.11
C SER A 195 8.46 9.74 -12.73
N ASN A 196 9.22 9.72 -13.83
CA ASN A 196 9.25 10.86 -14.77
C ASN A 196 7.87 11.07 -15.39
#